data_AF-A0A3L6SWD1-F1
#
_entry.id   AF-A0A3L6SWD1-F1
#
_cell.length_a   1.000
_cell.length_b   1.000
_cell.length_c   1.000
_cell.angle_alpha   90.00
_cell.angle_beta   90.00
_cell.angle_gamma   90.00
#
_symmetry.space_group_name_H-M   'P 1'
#
loop_
_entity.id
_entity.type
_entity.pdbx_description
1 polymer ?
#
loop_
_entity_poly.entity_id
_entity_poly.type
_entity_poly.pdbx_seq_one_letter_code
_entity_poly.pdbx_strand_id
1 'polypeptide(L)'
;MHDLSVQKIELFKETEVERKARLDEMVSLEKVKVEEAREHREMMLELERERLAMEQKRLQMEAEKKEKEEDERILAINLDQCQPMQRIYYQALQEDILQKMMSRWNGPSQ
;
A
#
# COMPACT_ATOMS: atom_id res chain seq x y z
N MET A 1 -21.55 45.36 55.38
CA MET A 1 -21.95 43.96 55.03
C MET A 1 -22.25 43.77 53.55
N HIS A 2 -22.86 44.75 52.86
CA HIS A 2 -23.20 44.60 51.44
C HIS A 2 -21.96 44.57 50.51
N ASP A 3 -20.96 45.42 50.75
CA ASP A 3 -19.74 45.48 49.90
C ASP A 3 -18.93 44.18 49.91
N LEU A 4 -18.82 43.51 51.06
CA LEU A 4 -18.15 42.21 51.17
C LEU A 4 -18.88 41.11 50.38
N SER A 5 -20.22 41.22 50.26
CA SER A 5 -21.00 40.27 49.47
C SER A 5 -20.81 40.48 47.95
N VAL A 6 -20.64 41.73 47.52
CA VAL A 6 -20.37 42.07 46.11
C VAL A 6 -18.99 41.58 45.68
N GLN A 7 -17.95 41.86 46.48
CA GLN A 7 -16.58 41.38 46.23
C GLN A 7 -16.50 39.86 46.16
N LYS A 8 -17.24 39.16 47.02
CA LYS A 8 -17.30 37.69 47.01
C LYS A 8 -17.94 37.15 45.72
N ILE A 9 -19.00 37.80 45.22
CA ILE A 9 -19.66 37.42 43.95
C ILE A 9 -18.74 37.66 42.75
N GLU A 10 -18.01 38.78 42.72
CA GLU A 10 -17.03 39.08 41.67
C GLU A 10 -15.92 38.03 41.63
N LEU A 11 -15.35 37.69 42.79
CA LEU A 11 -14.30 36.66 42.90
C LEU A 11 -14.80 35.29 42.42
N PHE A 12 -16.05 34.91 42.74
CA PHE A 12 -16.64 33.68 42.19
C PHE A 12 -16.78 33.72 40.67
N LYS A 13 -17.22 34.85 40.09
CA LYS A 13 -17.34 34.98 38.63
C LYS A 13 -15.99 34.87 37.93
N GLU A 14 -14.95 35.50 38.47
CA GLU A 14 -13.59 35.40 37.95
C GLU A 14 -13.10 33.95 37.99
N THR A 15 -13.29 33.24 39.11
CA THR A 15 -12.92 31.82 39.20
C THR A 15 -13.69 30.91 38.24
N GLU A 16 -14.97 31.20 37.98
CA GLU A 16 -15.78 30.44 37.03
C GLU A 16 -15.34 30.70 35.57
N VAL A 17 -14.94 31.94 35.25
CA VAL A 17 -14.36 32.27 33.94
C VAL A 17 -13.05 31.52 33.72
N GLU A 18 -12.16 31.50 34.71
CA GLU A 18 -10.91 30.73 34.63
C GLU A 18 -11.18 29.23 34.50
N ARG A 19 -12.14 28.70 35.26
CA ARG A 19 -12.55 27.30 35.18
C ARG A 19 -13.06 26.95 33.77
N LYS A 20 -13.88 27.81 33.19
CA LYS A 20 -14.37 27.64 31.82
C LYS A 20 -13.23 27.67 30.80
N ALA A 21 -12.30 28.62 30.92
CA ALA A 21 -11.15 28.71 30.04
C ALA A 21 -10.29 27.43 30.07
N ARG A 22 -10.05 26.86 31.27
CA ARG A 22 -9.33 25.59 31.42
C ARG A 22 -10.06 24.41 30.77
N LEU A 23 -11.39 24.36 30.89
CA LEU A 23 -12.20 23.32 30.24
C LEU A 23 -12.18 23.46 28.71
N ASP A 24 -12.27 24.68 28.19
CA ASP A 24 -12.20 24.97 26.75
C ASP A 24 -10.81 24.60 26.18
N GLU A 25 -9.74 24.86 26.93
CA GLU A 25 -8.37 24.42 26.59
C GLU A 25 -8.27 22.89 26.58
N MET A 26 -8.79 22.21 27.61
CA MET A 26 -8.77 20.75 27.68
C MET A 26 -9.53 20.10 26.52
N VAL A 27 -10.69 20.66 26.14
CA VAL A 27 -11.46 20.21 24.96
C VAL A 27 -10.69 20.45 23.68
N SER A 28 -10.01 21.59 23.55
CA SER A 28 -9.17 21.89 22.38
C SER A 28 -8.02 20.90 22.24
N LEU A 29 -7.34 20.58 23.35
CA LEU A 29 -6.25 19.60 23.37
C LEU A 29 -6.73 18.20 22.99
N GLU A 30 -7.88 17.76 23.53
CA GLU A 30 -8.41 16.44 23.18
C GLU A 30 -8.81 16.35 21.70
N LYS A 31 -9.35 17.44 21.12
CA LYS A 31 -9.62 17.50 19.67
C LYS A 31 -8.34 17.34 18.84
N VAL A 32 -7.28 18.07 19.18
CA VAL A 32 -5.98 17.97 18.50
C VAL A 32 -5.45 16.55 18.58
N LYS A 33 -5.46 15.95 19.77
CA LYS A 33 -4.99 14.58 19.98
C LYS A 33 -5.77 13.54 19.15
N VAL A 34 -7.10 13.70 19.06
CA VAL A 34 -7.94 12.81 18.24
C VAL A 34 -7.60 12.97 16.75
N GLU A 35 -7.38 14.20 16.31
CA GLU A 35 -7.04 14.51 14.92
C GLU A 35 -5.66 13.96 14.54
N GLU A 36 -4.62 14.24 15.34
CA GLU A 36 -3.28 13.70 15.13
C GLU A 36 -3.29 12.17 15.11
N ALA A 37 -4.07 11.53 15.98
CA ALA A 37 -4.21 10.07 15.99
C ALA A 37 -4.95 9.55 14.73
N ARG A 38 -5.85 10.33 14.14
CA ARG A 38 -6.49 10.00 12.86
C ARG A 38 -5.48 10.12 11.72
N GLU A 39 -4.84 11.28 11.58
CA GLU A 39 -3.84 11.55 10.55
C GLU A 39 -2.70 10.53 10.58
N HIS A 40 -2.19 10.21 11.78
CA HIS A 40 -1.17 9.18 11.94
C HIS A 40 -1.64 7.81 11.45
N ARG A 41 -2.88 7.41 11.74
CA ARG A 41 -3.43 6.14 11.25
C ARG A 41 -3.58 6.13 9.74
N GLU A 42 -4.04 7.23 9.15
CA GLU A 42 -4.18 7.36 7.69
C GLU A 42 -2.83 7.27 7.00
N MET A 43 -1.82 8.00 7.48
CA MET A 43 -0.45 7.90 6.99
C MET A 43 0.10 6.47 7.09
N MET A 44 -0.08 5.79 8.22
CA MET A 44 0.39 4.41 8.39
C MET A 44 -0.29 3.45 7.40
N LEU A 45 -1.58 3.63 7.12
CA LEU A 45 -2.29 2.83 6.12
C LEU A 45 -1.80 3.12 4.70
N GLU A 46 -1.49 4.37 4.37
CA GLU A 46 -0.94 4.75 3.08
C GLU A 46 0.45 4.12 2.86
N LEU A 47 1.35 4.23 3.84
CA LEU A 47 2.67 3.61 3.78
C LEU A 47 2.58 2.08 3.63
N GLU A 48 1.64 1.43 4.32
CA GLU A 48 1.40 -0.01 4.19
C GLU A 48 0.94 -0.37 2.77
N ARG A 49 0.03 0.42 2.19
CA ARG A 49 -0.45 0.22 0.81
C ARG A 49 0.67 0.37 -0.20
N GLU A 50 1.50 1.41 -0.06
CA GLU A 50 2.66 1.62 -0.93
C GLU A 50 3.66 0.47 -0.82
N ARG A 51 3.95 0.01 0.41
CA ARG A 51 4.83 -1.15 0.63
C ARG A 51 4.29 -2.39 -0.06
N LEU A 52 2.99 -2.68 0.08
CA LEU A 52 2.36 -3.82 -0.56
C LEU A 52 2.37 -3.71 -2.08
N ALA A 53 2.13 -2.52 -2.64
CA ALA A 53 2.18 -2.30 -4.08
C ALA A 53 3.59 -2.52 -4.66
N MET A 54 4.61 -2.03 -3.96
CA MET A 54 6.01 -2.27 -4.34
C MET A 54 6.37 -3.75 -4.28
N GLU A 55 5.94 -4.46 -3.24
CA GLU A 55 6.20 -5.90 -3.09
C GLU A 55 5.48 -6.72 -4.17
N GLN A 56 4.22 -6.39 -4.47
CA GLN A 56 3.48 -7.02 -5.57
C GLN A 56 4.20 -6.83 -6.91
N LYS A 57 4.65 -5.61 -7.21
CA LYS A 57 5.42 -5.32 -8.42
C LYS A 57 6.73 -6.10 -8.46
N ARG A 58 7.43 -6.22 -7.32
CA ARG A 58 8.66 -7.01 -7.20
C ARG A 58 8.41 -8.48 -7.50
N LEU A 59 7.36 -9.06 -6.91
CA LEU A 59 6.96 -10.45 -7.14
C LEU A 59 6.55 -10.69 -8.59
N GLN A 60 5.83 -9.76 -9.21
CA GLN A 60 5.46 -9.84 -10.62
C GLN A 60 6.72 -9.84 -11.51
N MET A 61 7.66 -8.91 -11.30
CA MET A 61 8.91 -8.88 -12.08
C MET A 61 9.74 -10.15 -11.87
N GLU A 62 9.76 -10.69 -10.65
CA GLU A 62 10.45 -11.95 -10.35
C GLU A 62 9.79 -13.14 -11.07
N ALA A 63 8.46 -13.19 -11.09
CA ALA A 63 7.70 -14.21 -11.81
C ALA A 63 7.91 -14.11 -13.33
N GLU A 64 7.84 -12.91 -13.90
CA GLU A 64 8.12 -12.65 -15.32
C GLU A 64 9.55 -13.02 -15.70
N LYS A 65 10.52 -12.75 -14.81
CA LYS A 65 11.92 -13.14 -15.02
C LYS A 65 12.07 -14.66 -15.04
N LYS A 66 11.48 -15.36 -14.06
CA LYS A 66 11.51 -16.83 -14.00
C LYS A 66 10.81 -17.47 -15.20
N GLU A 67 9.68 -16.92 -15.62
CA GLU A 67 8.97 -17.35 -16.83
C GLU A 67 9.88 -17.23 -18.06
N LYS A 68 10.56 -16.08 -18.24
CA LYS A 68 11.49 -15.88 -19.35
C LYS A 68 12.68 -16.84 -19.30
N GLU A 69 13.29 -17.03 -18.13
CA GLU A 69 14.42 -17.95 -17.96
C GLU A 69 14.01 -19.40 -18.28
N GLU A 70 12.80 -19.82 -17.92
CA GLU A 70 12.27 -21.13 -18.26
C GLU A 70 11.94 -21.25 -19.76
N ASP A 71 11.32 -20.22 -20.35
CA ASP A 71 11.04 -20.16 -21.79
C ASP A 71 12.36 -20.26 -22.59
N GLU A 72 13.41 -19.52 -22.19
CA GLU A 72 14.75 -19.58 -22.77
C GLU A 72 15.40 -20.97 -22.60
N ARG A 73 15.26 -21.57 -21.40
CA ARG A 73 15.76 -22.93 -21.15
C ARG A 73 15.10 -23.95 -22.06
N ILE A 74 13.78 -23.87 -22.27
CA ILE A 74 13.03 -24.77 -23.15
C ILE A 74 13.43 -24.56 -24.61
N LEU A 75 13.57 -23.32 -25.07
CA LEU A 75 14.02 -22.98 -26.42
C LEU A 75 15.45 -23.46 -26.69
N ALA A 76 16.32 -23.50 -25.67
CA ALA A 76 17.69 -23.98 -25.79
C ALA A 76 17.80 -25.52 -25.89
N ILE A 77 16.73 -26.29 -25.65
CA ILE A 77 16.75 -27.74 -25.75
C ILE A 77 16.95 -28.16 -27.21
N ASN A 78 18.00 -28.95 -27.46
CA ASN A 78 18.26 -29.55 -28.76
C ASN A 78 17.36 -30.78 -28.98
N LEU A 79 16.35 -30.62 -29.82
CA LEU A 79 15.38 -31.67 -30.16
C LEU A 79 16.00 -32.92 -30.79
N ASP A 80 17.14 -32.80 -31.48
CA ASP A 80 17.81 -33.96 -32.11
C ASP A 80 18.38 -34.93 -31.08
N GLN A 81 18.72 -34.42 -29.89
CA GLN A 81 19.24 -35.21 -28.78
C GLN A 81 18.15 -35.80 -27.88
N CYS A 82 16.88 -35.41 -28.08
CA CYS A 82 15.75 -35.92 -27.31
C CYS A 82 15.26 -37.28 -27.81
N GLN A 83 14.72 -38.09 -26.89
CA GLN A 83 13.98 -39.30 -27.24
C GLN A 83 12.73 -38.94 -28.06
N PRO A 84 12.17 -39.84 -28.89
CA PRO A 84 11.05 -39.51 -29.79
C PRO A 84 9.85 -38.86 -29.09
N MET A 85 9.45 -39.37 -27.93
CA MET A 85 8.33 -38.79 -27.16
C MET A 85 8.67 -37.42 -26.55
N GLN A 86 9.89 -37.26 -26.05
CA GLN A 86 10.36 -35.98 -25.50
C GLN A 86 10.49 -34.91 -26.58
N ARG A 87 10.92 -35.30 -27.78
CA ARG A 87 11.00 -34.42 -28.95
C ARG A 87 9.65 -33.80 -29.27
N ILE A 88 8.61 -34.62 -29.36
CA ILE A 88 7.24 -34.14 -29.64
C ILE A 88 6.78 -33.17 -28.53
N TYR A 89 7.03 -33.52 -27.27
CA TYR A 89 6.66 -32.67 -26.13
C TYR A 89 7.36 -31.31 -26.14
N TYR A 90 8.70 -31.29 -26.26
CA TYR A 90 9.46 -30.04 -26.26
C TYR A 90 9.24 -29.23 -27.53
N GLN A 91 9.01 -29.87 -28.68
CA GLN A 91 8.64 -29.17 -29.90
C GLN A 91 7.33 -28.39 -29.71
N ALA A 92 6.29 -29.01 -29.14
CA ALA A 92 5.03 -28.33 -28.87
C ALA A 92 5.20 -27.14 -27.90
N LEU A 93 6.04 -27.29 -26.88
CA LEU A 93 6.35 -26.20 -25.94
C LEU A 93 7.13 -25.05 -26.62
N GLN A 94 8.13 -25.37 -27.44
CA GLN A 94 8.90 -24.36 -28.18
C GLN A 94 7.99 -23.58 -29.15
N GLU A 95 7.08 -24.26 -29.84
CA GLU A 95 6.10 -23.62 -30.73
C GLU A 95 5.14 -22.69 -29.96
N ASP A 96 4.63 -23.11 -28.80
CA ASP A 96 3.76 -22.28 -27.95
C ASP A 96 4.49 -21.02 -27.43
N ILE A 97 5.73 -21.17 -26.97
CA ILE A 97 6.58 -20.04 -26.54
C ILE A 97 6.80 -19.06 -27.70
N LEU A 98 7.09 -19.55 -28.90
CA LEU A 98 7.25 -18.69 -30.08
C LEU A 98 5.95 -17.96 -30.44
N GLN A 99 4.79 -18.63 -30.38
CA GLN A 99 3.49 -18.00 -30.60
C GLN A 99 3.19 -16.90 -29.58
N LYS A 100 3.46 -17.16 -28.31
CA LYS A 100 3.35 -16.18 -27.22
C LYS A 100 4.26 -14.98 -27.45
N MET A 101 5.50 -15.19 -27.91
CA MET A 101 6.41 -14.09 -28.28
C MET A 101 5.91 -13.28 -29.48
N MET A 102 5.44 -13.93 -30.54
CA MET A 102 4.87 -13.27 -31.71
C MET A 102 3.63 -12.44 -31.36
N SER A 103 2.76 -12.96 -30.49
CA SER A 103 1.56 -12.26 -30.02
C SER A 103 1.91 -11.02 -29.21
N ARG A 104 2.98 -11.08 -28.40
CA ARG A 104 3.51 -9.91 -27.67
C ARG A 104 4.11 -8.87 -28.63
N TRP A 105 4.73 -9.28 -29.73
CA TRP A 105 5.36 -8.38 -30.71
C TRP A 105 4.35 -7.70 -31.65
N ASN A 106 3.29 -8.39 -32.04
CA ASN A 106 2.30 -7.85 -32.96
C ASN A 106 1.34 -6.84 -32.32
N GLY A 107 1.38 -6.68 -30.98
CA GLY A 107 0.44 -5.83 -30.24
C GLY A 107 -1.01 -6.30 -30.41
N PRO A 108 -1.98 -5.71 -29.68
CA PRO A 108 -3.38 -5.94 -29.99
C PRO A 108 -3.64 -5.41 -31.41
N SER A 109 -3.86 -6.31 -32.37
CA SER A 109 -4.39 -5.95 -33.68
C SER A 109 -5.64 -5.10 -33.45
N GLN A 110 -5.59 -3.83 -33.87
CA GLN A 110 -6.75 -2.94 -33.92
C GLN A 110 -7.81 -3.49 -34.85
#